data_AF-A0A2V7KYH7-F1
#
_entry.id   AF-A0A2V7KYH7-F1
#
_cell.length_a   1.000
_cell.length_b   1.000
_cell.length_c   1.000
_cell.angle_alpha   90.00
_cell.angle_beta   90.00
_cell.angle_gamma   90.00
#
_symmetry.space_group_name_H-M   'P 1'
#
loop_
_entity.id
_entity.type
_entity.pdbx_description
1 polymer ?
#
loop_
_entity_poly.entity_id
_entity_poly.type
_entity_poly.pdbx_seq_one_letter_code
_entity_poly.pdbx_strand_id
1 'polypeptide(L)'
;MLVSDLAQRHAVHFLKVRLRGTRSNREGLGAQVTVVLPDGRRILKVLDGKSGYLSQSDLPLYFGLADADHADAIDVRWPSGRRQSLVGPIKAGQTIEVIEQGLSR
;
A
#
# COMPACT_ATOMS: atom_id res chain seq x y z
N MET A 1 -34.32 -22.87 16.10
CA MET A 1 -33.76 -21.51 15.98
C MET A 1 -32.30 -21.65 15.60
N LEU A 2 -31.95 -21.40 14.34
CA LEU A 2 -30.54 -21.30 13.95
C LEU A 2 -30.19 -19.82 14.05
N VAL A 3 -29.53 -19.42 15.14
CA VAL A 3 -28.96 -18.08 15.24
C VAL A 3 -27.66 -18.14 14.46
N SER A 4 -27.70 -17.74 13.19
CA SER A 4 -26.51 -17.60 12.37
C SER A 4 -25.67 -16.45 12.90
N ASP A 5 -24.71 -16.76 13.77
CA ASP A 5 -23.67 -15.85 14.27
C ASP A 5 -22.59 -15.60 13.19
N LEU A 6 -23.01 -15.29 11.96
CA LEU A 6 -22.15 -15.03 10.80
C LEU A 6 -22.08 -13.55 10.42
N ALA A 7 -22.54 -12.67 11.31
CA ALA A 7 -22.58 -11.23 11.10
C ALA A 7 -21.77 -10.45 12.15
N GLN A 8 -20.77 -11.06 12.79
CA GLN A 8 -19.61 -10.28 13.21
C GLN A 8 -18.90 -9.84 11.92
N ARG A 9 -19.44 -8.80 11.28
CA ARG A 9 -18.76 -8.01 10.27
C ARG A 9 -17.57 -7.38 10.99
N HIS A 10 -16.48 -8.14 11.14
CA HIS A 10 -15.21 -7.55 11.51
C HIS A 10 -14.99 -6.42 10.51
N ALA A 11 -14.88 -5.19 11.03
CA ALA A 11 -14.63 -4.03 10.21
C ALA A 11 -13.23 -4.22 9.61
N VAL A 12 -13.18 -4.79 8.41
CA VAL A 12 -11.91 -5.02 7.73
C VAL A 12 -11.36 -3.67 7.28
N HIS A 13 -10.30 -3.27 7.95
CA HIS A 13 -9.57 -2.07 7.58
C HIS A 13 -8.71 -2.36 6.35
N PHE A 14 -8.66 -1.41 5.43
CA PHE A 14 -7.80 -1.49 4.26
C PHE A 14 -7.05 -0.18 4.06
N LEU A 15 -5.85 -0.25 3.51
CA LEU A 15 -5.05 0.90 3.14
C LEU A 15 -4.76 0.82 1.65
N LYS A 16 -5.03 1.92 0.95
CA LYS A 16 -4.77 2.01 -0.48
C LYS A 16 -3.48 2.81 -0.68
N VAL A 17 -2.46 2.20 -1.24
CA VAL A 17 -1.18 2.87 -1.56
C VAL A 17 -1.06 3.01 -3.05
N ARG A 18 -1.00 4.24 -3.52
CA ARG A 18 -0.83 4.60 -4.91
C ARG A 18 0.61 5.07 -5.11
N LEU A 19 1.32 4.46 -6.05
CA LEU A 19 2.68 4.86 -6.39
C LEU A 19 2.66 5.67 -7.68
N ARG A 20 3.34 6.82 -7.69
CA ARG A 20 3.62 7.59 -8.91
C ARG A 20 5.11 7.69 -9.12
N GLY A 21 5.62 7.07 -10.18
CA GLY A 21 7.01 7.21 -10.60
C GLY A 21 7.22 8.54 -11.34
N THR A 22 8.33 9.23 -11.06
CA THR A 22 8.71 10.43 -11.83
C THR A 22 9.98 10.19 -12.64
N ARG A 23 10.90 9.37 -12.14
CA ARG A 23 12.19 9.04 -12.76
C ARG A 23 12.22 7.60 -13.25
N SER A 24 11.67 6.70 -12.45
CA SER A 24 11.28 5.36 -12.88
C SER A 24 10.08 5.49 -13.85
N ASN A 25 9.76 4.43 -14.61
CA ASN A 25 8.57 4.43 -15.49
C ASN A 25 7.37 5.05 -14.75
N ARG A 26 6.56 5.91 -15.40
CA ARG A 26 5.56 6.79 -14.72
C ARG A 26 4.64 6.08 -13.72
N GLU A 27 4.47 4.78 -13.92
CA GLU A 27 3.63 3.89 -13.13
C GLU A 27 4.33 3.27 -11.90
N GLY A 28 5.63 3.51 -11.68
CA GLY A 28 6.35 2.95 -10.54
C GLY A 28 6.57 1.42 -10.62
N LEU A 29 6.47 0.83 -11.82
CA LEU A 29 6.61 -0.61 -12.05
C LEU A 29 7.92 -1.17 -11.50
N GLY A 30 7.84 -2.24 -10.72
CA GLY A 30 8.93 -2.85 -9.96
C GLY A 30 9.14 -2.27 -8.56
N ALA A 31 8.34 -1.30 -8.12
CA ALA A 31 8.42 -0.78 -6.76
C ALA A 31 7.85 -1.78 -5.74
N GLN A 32 8.57 -1.97 -4.65
CA GLN A 32 8.19 -2.85 -3.55
C GLN A 32 7.71 -1.99 -2.38
N VAL A 33 6.48 -2.23 -1.91
CA VAL A 33 5.86 -1.53 -0.79
C VAL A 33 5.71 -2.51 0.36
N THR A 34 6.17 -2.09 1.54
CA THR A 34 6.05 -2.83 2.80
C THR A 34 5.22 -1.98 3.75
N VAL A 35 4.08 -2.49 4.20
CA VAL A 35 3.27 -1.85 5.24
C VAL A 35 3.53 -2.56 6.55
N VAL A 36 3.89 -1.80 7.58
CA VAL A 36 4.12 -2.28 8.94
C VAL A 36 2.90 -1.92 9.78
N LEU A 37 2.29 -2.91 10.41
CA LEU A 37 1.15 -2.76 11.30
C LEU A 37 1.61 -2.53 12.75
N PRO A 38 0.75 -1.95 13.61
CA PRO A 38 1.03 -1.71 15.03
C PRO A 38 1.30 -2.98 15.85
N ASP A 39 0.77 -4.12 15.38
CA ASP A 39 1.01 -5.43 15.97
C ASP A 39 2.30 -6.11 15.49
N GLY A 40 3.11 -5.40 14.70
CA GLY A 40 4.38 -5.88 14.13
C GLY A 40 4.23 -6.71 12.85
N ARG A 41 3.01 -6.96 12.37
CA ARG A 41 2.81 -7.65 11.07
C ARG A 41 3.34 -6.78 9.93
N ARG A 42 3.96 -7.41 8.94
CA ARG A 42 4.54 -6.74 7.76
C ARG A 42 3.89 -7.31 6.50
N ILE A 43 3.27 -6.44 5.71
CA ILE A 43 2.63 -6.82 4.45
C ILE A 43 3.46 -6.29 3.29
N LEU A 44 4.04 -7.20 2.52
CA LEU A 44 4.84 -6.87 1.35
C LEU A 44 4.02 -7.03 0.07
N LYS A 45 4.03 -6.02 -0.79
CA LYS A 45 3.51 -6.10 -2.16
C LYS A 45 4.47 -5.46 -3.14
N VAL A 46 4.61 -6.05 -4.30
CA VAL A 46 5.42 -5.50 -5.40
C VAL A 46 4.46 -5.07 -6.49
N LEU A 47 4.65 -3.86 -7.01
CA LEU A 47 3.92 -3.35 -8.15
C LEU A 47 4.59 -3.89 -9.43
N ASP A 48 4.30 -5.12 -9.82
CA ASP A 48 5.00 -5.81 -10.91
C ASP A 48 4.38 -5.60 -12.31
N GLY A 49 3.32 -4.79 -12.42
CA GLY A 49 2.62 -4.50 -13.67
C GLY A 49 1.81 -5.68 -14.24
N LYS A 50 2.09 -6.92 -13.83
CA LYS A 50 1.37 -8.12 -14.27
C LYS A 50 0.02 -8.31 -13.59
N SER A 51 -0.18 -7.68 -12.43
CA SER A 51 -1.47 -7.72 -11.72
C SER A 51 -2.62 -7.03 -12.47
N GLY A 52 -2.35 -6.35 -13.59
CA GLY A 52 -3.35 -5.81 -14.51
C GLY A 52 -2.98 -6.12 -15.95
N TYR A 53 -3.36 -7.30 -16.45
CA TYR A 53 -3.00 -7.73 -17.81
C TYR A 53 -3.48 -6.76 -18.92
N LEU A 54 -4.43 -5.85 -18.68
CA LEU A 54 -5.02 -4.99 -19.72
C LEU A 54 -5.61 -3.64 -19.24
N SER A 55 -5.04 -2.90 -18.28
CA SER A 55 -5.64 -1.60 -17.88
C SER A 55 -4.65 -0.52 -17.45
N GLN A 56 -4.53 0.48 -18.33
CA GLN A 56 -4.18 1.89 -18.13
C GLN A 56 -3.73 2.32 -16.73
N SER A 57 -2.42 2.53 -16.59
CA SER A 57 -1.74 3.65 -15.91
C SER A 57 -2.05 4.03 -14.46
N ASP A 58 -2.83 3.25 -13.72
CA ASP A 58 -3.23 3.61 -12.37
C ASP A 58 -3.56 2.38 -11.51
N LEU A 59 -2.53 1.63 -11.11
CA LEU A 59 -2.67 0.43 -10.28
C LEU A 59 -2.37 0.72 -8.80
N PRO A 60 -3.37 1.08 -7.99
CA PRO A 60 -3.20 1.20 -6.54
C PRO A 60 -3.02 -0.18 -5.90
N LEU A 61 -2.09 -0.28 -4.95
CA LEU A 61 -1.90 -1.46 -4.11
C LEU A 61 -2.84 -1.40 -2.91
N TYR A 62 -3.62 -2.46 -2.72
CA TYR A 62 -4.51 -2.60 -1.56
C TYR A 62 -3.85 -3.47 -0.49
N PHE A 63 -3.79 -2.96 0.73
CA PHE A 63 -3.27 -3.65 1.91
C PHE A 63 -4.40 -3.84 2.91
N GLY A 64 -4.78 -5.09 3.19
CA GLY A 64 -5.73 -5.40 4.26
C GLY A 64 -5.04 -5.30 5.61
N LEU A 65 -5.53 -4.42 6.48
CA LEU A 65 -5.02 -4.21 7.83
C LEU A 65 -5.77 -5.06 8.88
N ALA A 66 -6.78 -5.84 8.45
CA ALA A 66 -7.65 -6.64 9.33
C ALA A 66 -8.29 -5.76 10.42
N ASP A 67 -8.04 -6.05 11.70
CA ASP A 67 -8.55 -5.27 12.84
C ASP A 67 -7.70 -4.02 13.17
N ALA A 68 -6.58 -3.77 12.46
CA ALA A 68 -5.75 -2.59 12.70
C ALA A 68 -6.32 -1.35 11.98
N ASP A 69 -6.57 -0.28 12.73
CA ASP A 69 -7.13 0.98 12.24
C ASP A 69 -6.08 1.94 11.65
N HIS A 70 -4.79 1.59 11.74
CA HIS A 70 -3.67 2.32 11.11
C HIS A 70 -2.49 1.40 10.80
N ALA A 71 -1.58 1.89 9.97
CA ALA A 71 -0.23 1.35 9.79
C ALA A 71 0.79 2.26 10.50
N ASP A 72 1.84 1.68 11.07
CA ASP A 72 2.93 2.41 11.73
C ASP A 72 3.94 2.99 10.74
N ALA A 73 4.17 2.25 9.66
CA ALA A 73 5.10 2.65 8.63
C ALA A 73 4.75 2.08 7.25
N ILE A 74 5.11 2.81 6.21
CA ILE A 74 5.09 2.35 4.82
C ILE A 74 6.49 2.55 4.23
N ASP A 75 7.16 1.46 3.92
CA ASP A 75 8.44 1.46 3.22
C ASP A 75 8.22 1.20 1.73
N VAL A 76 8.54 2.16 0.89
CA VAL A 76 8.55 2.05 -0.56
C VAL A 76 9.98 1.96 -1.07
N ARG A 77 10.33 0.86 -1.70
CA ARG A 77 11.59 0.65 -2.42
C ARG A 77 11.32 0.73 -3.92
N TRP A 78 11.85 1.78 -4.54
CA TRP A 78 11.74 2.02 -5.97
C TRP A 78 12.75 1.17 -6.76
N PRO A 79 12.42 0.79 -8.02
CA PRO A 79 13.34 0.08 -8.90
C PRO A 79 14.57 0.92 -9.27
N SER A 80 14.48 2.25 -9.19
CA SER A 80 15.60 3.19 -9.33
C SER A 80 16.64 3.09 -8.20
N GLY A 81 16.45 2.20 -7.23
CA GLY A 81 17.31 2.03 -6.04
C GLY A 81 16.95 2.95 -4.88
N ARG A 82 15.96 3.83 -5.07
CA ARG A 82 15.53 4.79 -4.06
C ARG A 82 14.65 4.14 -3.03
N ARG A 83 14.70 4.63 -1.79
CA ARG A 83 13.84 4.20 -0.70
C ARG A 83 13.13 5.40 -0.11
N GLN A 84 11.86 5.21 0.22
CA GLN A 84 11.02 6.22 0.83
C GLN A 84 10.21 5.56 1.93
N SER A 85 10.41 6.02 3.16
CA SER A 85 9.72 5.52 4.33
C SER A 85 8.81 6.60 4.85
N LEU A 86 7.53 6.29 4.96
CA LEU A 86 6.53 7.12 5.63
C LEU A 86 6.33 6.53 7.02
N VAL A 87 6.70 7.28 8.05
CA VAL A 87 6.57 6.86 9.45
C VAL A 87 5.47 7.68 10.09
N GLY A 88 4.60 7.04 10.85
CA GLY A 88 3.53 7.68 11.61
C GLY A 88 2.23 6.88 11.51
N PRO A 89 1.24 7.20 12.34
CA PRO A 89 -0.04 6.50 12.31
C PRO A 89 -0.77 6.84 11.02
N ILE A 90 -0.65 5.96 10.03
CA ILE A 90 -1.30 6.09 8.73
C ILE A 90 -2.64 5.40 8.85
N LYS A 91 -3.68 6.20 9.11
CA LYS A 91 -5.05 5.71 9.28
C LYS A 91 -5.46 4.81 8.12
N ALA A 92 -6.16 3.73 8.44
CA ALA A 92 -6.86 2.89 7.48
C ALA A 92 -7.97 3.67 6.76
N GLY A 93 -8.46 3.11 5.67
CA GLY A 93 -9.59 3.63 4.89
C GLY A 93 -9.24 4.81 3.98
N GLN A 94 -7.97 5.22 3.91
CA GLN A 94 -7.54 6.32 3.05
C GLN A 94 -6.64 5.84 1.90
N THR A 95 -6.47 6.72 0.93
CA THR A 95 -5.53 6.54 -0.18
C THR A 95 -4.28 7.36 0.09
N ILE A 96 -3.15 6.67 0.22
CA ILE A 96 -1.84 7.28 0.36
C ILE A 96 -1.18 7.30 -1.00
N GLU A 97 -0.90 8.50 -1.49
CA GLU A 97 -0.14 8.69 -2.72
C GLU A 97 1.33 8.92 -2.40
N VAL A 98 2.19 8.03 -2.88
CA VAL A 98 3.64 8.10 -2.74
C VAL A 98 4.22 8.44 -4.10
N ILE A 99 4.69 9.66 -4.23
CA ILE A 99 5.36 10.15 -5.44
C ILE A 99 6.86 9.94 -5.26
N GLU A 100 7.50 9.29 -6.23
CA GLU A 100 8.96 9.19 -6.30
C GLU A 100 9.52 10.62 -6.33
N GLN A 101 10.08 11.11 -5.23
CA GLN A 101 10.50 12.51 -5.16
C GLN A 101 11.70 12.76 -6.07
N GLY A 102 11.59 13.39 -7.23
CA GLY A 102 12.79 13.87 -7.97
C GLY A 102 13.72 14.65 -7.03
N LEU A 103 15.04 14.45 -7.12
CA LEU A 103 16.03 15.15 -6.29
C LEU A 103 15.67 16.66 -6.24
N SER A 104 15.21 17.17 -5.09
CA SER A 104 15.13 18.62 -4.91
C SER A 104 16.56 19.11 -4.88
N ARG A 105 16.91 19.91 -5.88
CA ARG A 105 18.13 20.71 -5.91
C ARG A 105 18.09 21.76 -4.81
#